data_AF-A0A0V0IN55-F1
#
_entry.id   AF-A0A0V0IN55-F1
#
_cell.length_a   1.000
_cell.length_b   1.000
_cell.length_c   1.000
_cell.angle_alpha   90.00
_cell.angle_beta   90.00
_cell.angle_gamma   90.00
#
_symmetry.space_group_name_H-M   'P 1'
#
loop_
_entity.id
_entity.type
_entity.pdbx_description
1 polymer ?
#
loop_
_entity_poly.entity_id
_entity_poly.type
_entity_poly.pdbx_seq_one_letter_code
_entity_poly.pdbx_strand_id
1 'polypeptide(L)'
;MKKKGVTFEVDEMSKNEIESPRSSNLTTSHAHGTRDLHEVVAEIRDEFEIASSYGREVALMLEVGKLPYQPTFVKELLSSILYLIVPSMPVSHTATVKSVRLAAKTRKLAKSYFEDVGQDSIDVMPCNLSSTFDELYEWEKKLYKEVKDEEKLRIIYEKQCKRLRSLDEQGAESSKIDATQACIRRLLTKLNVCIKAIDAISSRIHKLRDEELQPQIGELIHGLVRMWRSMLNCHQKQFQAVMESKTRALRANTGFQRDSSLRATLELEVQLLSWCSHFNDWICCQKSYVESLKGWLLRCLTYEPEETPDGPVPFSPGRLGAPPVFVICNDWSQAVEAISENRVAIAMNDFASNLRQLWERQDEEQRQRIKAEYLSKDYKKRLTMLQQKRGGLRHEQDTMSNRSHIIAPSEKGISPLDDLKVDLDSFKKKLVEERTKHKDAIKLVHDAASSSLQGGLLPIFKALENFTSEALRAHEQVRLQSVRDGS
;
A
#
# COMPACT_ATOMS: atom_id res chain seq x y z
N MET A 1 -51.00 61.42 -18.94
CA MET A 1 -50.31 62.58 -19.56
C MET A 1 -48.88 62.65 -19.02
N LYS A 2 -47.90 62.78 -19.93
CA LYS A 2 -46.52 63.29 -19.78
C LYS A 2 -45.69 62.81 -18.57
N LYS A 3 -44.83 61.79 -18.72
CA LYS A 3 -43.42 61.82 -19.22
C LYS A 3 -42.49 62.85 -18.53
N LYS A 4 -41.75 62.36 -17.53
CA LYS A 4 -40.32 62.59 -17.25
C LYS A 4 -39.77 61.17 -16.99
N GLY A 5 -38.74 60.62 -17.63
CA GLY A 5 -37.57 61.22 -18.27
C GLY A 5 -36.38 61.06 -17.34
N VAL A 6 -35.93 59.82 -17.10
CA VAL A 6 -34.60 59.51 -16.53
C VAL A 6 -34.05 58.31 -17.30
N THR A 7 -32.86 58.51 -17.84
CA THR A 7 -32.06 57.67 -18.70
C THR A 7 -31.46 56.49 -17.94
N PHE A 8 -31.45 55.32 -18.57
CA PHE A 8 -30.72 54.14 -18.13
C PHE A 8 -29.23 54.32 -18.50
N GLU A 9 -28.36 54.34 -17.49
CA GLU A 9 -26.95 54.00 -17.67
C GLU A 9 -26.83 52.48 -17.53
N VAL A 10 -26.68 51.82 -18.68
CA VAL A 10 -25.95 50.56 -18.78
C VAL A 10 -24.51 51.02 -19.02
N ASP A 11 -23.62 50.80 -18.04
CA ASP A 11 -22.20 50.90 -18.31
C ASP A 11 -21.52 49.55 -18.10
N GLU A 12 -20.64 49.30 -19.05
CA GLU A 12 -20.16 48.03 -19.52
C GLU A 12 -19.00 47.54 -18.65
N MET A 13 -18.87 46.23 -18.56
CA MET A 13 -17.91 45.51 -17.73
C MET A 13 -16.45 45.95 -18.00
N SER A 14 -15.91 46.86 -17.17
CA SER A 14 -14.49 47.21 -17.19
C SER A 14 -13.66 46.12 -16.50
N LYS A 15 -12.88 45.40 -17.31
CA LYS A 15 -11.76 44.54 -16.90
C LYS A 15 -10.88 45.26 -15.88
N ASN A 16 -10.78 44.72 -14.68
CA ASN A 16 -9.68 45.01 -13.77
C ASN A 16 -8.96 43.72 -13.40
N GLU A 17 -7.65 43.85 -13.43
CA GLU A 17 -6.62 42.83 -13.52
C GLU A 17 -6.63 41.90 -12.30
N ILE A 18 -6.68 40.60 -12.59
CA ILE A 18 -6.38 39.55 -11.63
C ILE A 18 -4.87 39.57 -11.44
N GLU A 19 -4.42 40.02 -10.27
CA GLU A 19 -3.06 39.80 -9.79
C GLU A 19 -2.83 38.28 -9.66
N SER A 20 -2.15 37.75 -10.68
CA SER A 20 -1.63 36.39 -10.70
C SER A 20 -0.60 36.23 -9.57
N PRO A 21 -0.65 35.17 -8.76
CA PRO A 21 0.46 34.87 -7.88
C PRO A 21 1.62 34.46 -8.78
N ARG A 22 2.66 35.31 -8.80
CA ARG A 22 3.90 35.15 -9.56
C ARG A 22 4.30 33.68 -9.65
N SER A 23 4.04 33.07 -10.80
CA SER A 23 4.75 31.87 -11.23
C SER A 23 6.22 32.27 -11.29
N SER A 24 6.98 31.92 -10.26
CA SER A 24 8.43 31.95 -10.30
C SER A 24 8.83 31.08 -11.48
N ASN A 25 9.22 31.72 -12.57
CA ASN A 25 9.85 31.10 -13.72
C ASN A 25 11.01 30.27 -13.20
N LEU A 26 10.81 28.96 -13.13
CA LEU A 26 11.89 28.00 -12.95
C LEU A 26 12.64 27.99 -14.27
N THR A 27 13.50 28.99 -14.47
CA THR A 27 14.67 28.83 -15.34
C THR A 27 15.29 27.50 -14.95
N THR A 28 15.26 26.56 -15.89
CA THR A 28 16.00 25.30 -15.91
C THR A 28 17.50 25.61 -15.86
N SER A 29 17.96 26.12 -14.72
CA SER A 29 19.34 25.97 -14.32
C SER A 29 19.51 24.49 -14.05
N HIS A 30 20.16 23.78 -14.96
CA HIS A 30 20.77 22.50 -14.66
C HIS A 30 21.70 22.74 -13.46
N ALA A 31 21.16 22.61 -12.25
CA ALA A 31 21.96 22.45 -11.06
C ALA A 31 22.73 21.16 -11.31
N HIS A 32 23.99 21.29 -11.71
CA HIS A 32 24.90 20.16 -11.69
C HIS A 32 25.01 19.76 -10.22
N GLY A 33 24.15 18.82 -9.82
CA GLY A 33 24.23 18.17 -8.51
C GLY A 33 25.67 17.77 -8.28
N THR A 34 26.20 17.99 -7.08
CA THR A 34 27.62 17.80 -6.78
C THR A 34 27.87 16.48 -6.03
N ARG A 35 26.81 15.80 -5.58
CA ARG A 35 26.86 14.67 -4.65
C ARG A 35 26.99 13.33 -5.37
N ASP A 36 27.75 12.41 -4.79
CA ASP A 36 27.95 11.06 -5.34
C ASP A 36 26.69 10.20 -5.15
N LEU A 37 26.40 9.31 -6.11
CA LEU A 37 25.18 8.49 -6.05
C LEU A 37 25.19 7.53 -4.85
N HIS A 38 26.36 6.99 -4.48
CA HIS A 38 26.45 6.10 -3.33
C HIS A 38 26.10 6.83 -2.02
N GLU A 39 26.54 8.08 -1.88
CA GLU A 39 26.19 8.93 -0.74
C GLU A 39 24.68 9.20 -0.70
N VAL A 40 24.08 9.51 -1.85
CA VAL A 40 22.63 9.76 -1.95
C VAL A 40 21.82 8.51 -1.59
N VAL A 41 22.22 7.32 -2.06
CA VAL A 41 21.54 6.06 -1.72
C VAL A 41 21.69 5.73 -0.23
N ALA A 42 22.85 5.99 0.37
CA ALA A 42 23.06 5.82 1.80
C ALA A 42 22.15 6.75 2.62
N GLU A 43 22.06 8.03 2.25
CA GLU A 43 21.14 8.97 2.91
C GLU A 43 19.68 8.57 2.76
N ILE A 44 19.26 8.09 1.57
CA ILE A 44 17.90 7.59 1.37
C ILE A 44 17.58 6.43 2.31
N ARG A 45 18.51 5.48 2.46
CA ARG A 45 18.38 4.36 3.39
C ARG A 45 18.23 4.85 4.82
N ASP A 46 19.12 5.74 5.26
CA ASP A 46 19.13 6.25 6.63
C ASP A 46 17.81 6.98 6.96
N GLU A 47 17.30 7.78 6.02
CA GLU A 47 15.99 8.43 6.18
C GLU A 47 14.81 7.44 6.18
N PHE A 48 14.90 6.30 5.49
CA PHE A 48 13.90 5.23 5.61
C PHE A 48 13.95 4.53 6.98
N GLU A 49 15.15 4.30 7.53
CA GLU A 49 15.31 3.73 8.87
C GLU A 49 14.76 4.67 9.94
N ILE A 50 15.04 5.98 9.81
CA ILE A 50 14.48 7.02 10.66
C ILE A 50 12.95 7.06 10.52
N ALA A 51 12.39 7.12 9.30
CA ALA A 51 10.95 7.13 9.08
C ALA A 51 10.26 5.91 9.69
N SER A 52 10.86 4.72 9.53
CA SER A 52 10.39 3.47 10.13
C SER A 52 10.41 3.54 11.66
N SER A 53 11.42 4.17 12.26
CA SER A 53 11.51 4.27 13.73
C SER A 53 10.36 5.04 14.37
N TYR A 54 9.81 6.05 13.69
CA TYR A 54 8.65 6.81 14.18
C TYR A 54 7.34 6.02 14.12
N GLY A 55 7.28 4.93 13.35
CA GLY A 55 6.17 3.98 13.37
C GLY A 55 6.11 3.13 14.65
N ARG A 56 7.20 3.07 15.44
CA ARG A 56 7.27 2.25 16.66
C ARG A 56 6.28 2.68 17.72
N GLU A 57 6.14 3.98 17.94
CA GLU A 57 5.19 4.53 18.92
C GLU A 57 3.77 4.08 18.58
N VAL A 58 3.33 4.33 17.35
CA VAL A 58 2.00 3.93 16.87
C VAL A 58 1.83 2.41 16.92
N ALA A 59 2.86 1.63 16.58
CA ALA A 59 2.82 0.18 16.67
C ALA A 59 2.66 -0.33 18.12
N LEU A 60 3.23 0.35 19.11
CA LEU A 60 3.00 0.05 20.53
C LEU A 60 1.57 0.38 20.95
N MET A 61 1.03 1.52 20.50
CA MET A 61 -0.34 1.93 20.79
C MET A 61 -1.39 0.99 20.17
N LEU A 62 -1.07 0.43 18.99
CA LEU A 62 -1.85 -0.62 18.32
C LEU A 62 -1.52 -2.02 18.82
N GLU A 63 -0.63 -2.15 19.80
CA GLU A 63 -0.24 -3.42 20.44
C GLU A 63 0.24 -4.49 19.44
N VAL A 64 0.96 -4.06 18.40
CA VAL A 64 1.43 -4.93 17.32
C VAL A 64 2.25 -6.09 17.88
N GLY A 65 1.85 -7.32 17.56
CA GLY A 65 2.53 -8.54 18.00
C GLY A 65 1.91 -9.20 19.23
N LYS A 66 0.98 -8.53 19.94
CA LYS A 66 0.09 -9.24 20.88
C LYS A 66 -0.79 -10.22 20.11
N LEU A 67 -1.14 -11.35 20.74
CA LEU A 67 -2.03 -12.32 20.09
C LEU A 67 -3.38 -11.64 19.83
N PRO A 68 -3.93 -11.71 18.60
CA PRO A 68 -5.29 -11.26 18.37
C PRO A 68 -6.25 -12.07 19.24
N TYR A 69 -7.35 -11.44 19.66
CA TYR A 69 -8.49 -12.12 20.27
C TYR A 69 -8.85 -13.35 19.44
N GLN A 70 -8.70 -14.54 20.03
CA GLN A 70 -9.14 -15.80 19.45
C GLN A 70 -10.52 -16.08 20.06
N PRO A 71 -11.63 -15.95 19.30
CA PRO A 71 -12.93 -16.35 19.80
C PRO A 71 -12.85 -17.78 20.32
N THR A 72 -13.45 -18.06 21.48
CA THR A 72 -13.43 -19.40 22.11
C THR A 72 -13.90 -20.49 21.14
N PHE A 73 -14.78 -20.16 20.21
CA PHE A 73 -15.24 -21.02 19.11
C PHE A 73 -14.10 -21.53 18.21
N VAL A 74 -13.05 -20.73 17.99
CA VAL A 74 -11.88 -21.12 17.19
C VAL A 74 -10.95 -22.05 17.99
N LYS A 75 -10.85 -21.85 19.31
CA LYS A 75 -10.14 -22.79 20.21
C LYS A 75 -10.82 -24.17 20.24
N GLU A 76 -12.14 -24.22 20.31
CA GLU A 76 -12.90 -25.48 20.32
C GLU A 76 -12.83 -26.21 18.97
N LEU A 77 -12.92 -25.48 17.85
CA LEU A 77 -12.72 -26.07 16.52
C LEU A 77 -11.30 -26.64 16.33
N LEU A 78 -10.27 -25.97 16.86
CA LEU A 78 -8.89 -26.43 16.81
C LEU A 78 -8.66 -27.69 17.67
N SER A 79 -9.37 -27.84 18.79
CA SER A 79 -9.29 -29.06 19.61
C SER A 79 -10.08 -30.24 19.03
N SER A 80 -11.20 -29.99 18.36
CA SER A 80 -12.05 -31.07 17.81
C SER A 80 -11.65 -31.55 16.42
N ILE A 81 -10.90 -30.75 15.63
CA ILE A 81 -10.53 -31.12 14.25
C ILE A 81 -9.16 -31.81 14.16
N LEU A 82 -8.36 -31.85 15.24
CA LEU A 82 -7.03 -32.49 15.20
C LEU A 82 -7.05 -34.03 15.28
N TYR A 83 -8.21 -34.70 15.30
CA TYR A 83 -8.27 -36.16 15.48
C TYR A 83 -9.15 -37.00 14.55
N LEU A 84 -9.81 -36.46 13.52
CA LEU A 84 -10.58 -37.33 12.62
C LEU A 84 -10.27 -37.10 11.13
N ILE A 85 -9.49 -38.07 10.64
CA ILE A 85 -9.31 -38.53 9.27
C ILE A 85 -10.66 -38.59 8.52
N VAL A 86 -10.76 -37.95 7.35
CA VAL A 86 -11.34 -38.45 6.07
C VAL A 86 -11.22 -37.33 5.00
N PRO A 87 -10.89 -37.64 3.73
CA PRO A 87 -10.74 -36.63 2.68
C PRO A 87 -12.07 -36.30 2.00
N SER A 88 -12.18 -35.04 1.54
CA SER A 88 -13.16 -34.50 0.57
C SER A 88 -14.34 -33.71 1.16
N MET A 89 -14.16 -32.39 1.30
CA MET A 89 -15.13 -31.34 0.90
C MET A 89 -14.43 -29.96 0.99
N PRO A 90 -14.63 -29.03 0.03
CA PRO A 90 -13.99 -27.71 0.05
C PRO A 90 -14.80 -26.76 0.95
N VAL A 91 -14.51 -26.78 2.24
CA VAL A 91 -14.95 -25.74 3.19
C VAL A 91 -13.76 -24.82 3.45
N SER A 92 -14.02 -23.52 3.68
CA SER A 92 -13.08 -22.38 3.74
C SER A 92 -11.96 -22.44 4.80
N HIS A 93 -11.23 -23.55 4.92
CA HIS A 93 -10.11 -23.77 5.85
C HIS A 93 -8.82 -23.01 5.47
N THR A 94 -8.78 -22.36 4.30
CA THR A 94 -7.60 -21.63 3.82
C THR A 94 -7.41 -20.27 4.50
N ALA A 95 -8.47 -19.65 5.04
CA ALA A 95 -8.38 -18.36 5.73
C ALA A 95 -7.78 -18.48 7.15
N THR A 96 -8.14 -19.53 7.88
CA THR A 96 -7.76 -19.73 9.30
C THR A 96 -6.31 -20.16 9.49
N VAL A 97 -5.77 -21.01 8.60
CA VAL A 97 -4.34 -21.40 8.64
C VAL A 97 -3.45 -20.24 8.18
N LYS A 98 -3.93 -19.43 7.23
CA LYS A 98 -3.24 -18.19 6.81
C LYS A 98 -3.18 -17.18 7.96
N SER A 99 -4.26 -16.99 8.72
CA SER A 99 -4.30 -16.02 9.84
C SER A 99 -3.35 -16.41 10.98
N VAL A 100 -3.28 -17.69 11.36
CA VAL A 100 -2.34 -18.16 12.40
C VAL A 100 -0.88 -18.01 11.96
N ARG A 101 -0.58 -18.33 10.69
CA ARG A 101 0.77 -18.14 10.12
C ARG A 101 1.13 -16.66 10.02
N LEU A 102 0.19 -15.80 9.65
CA LEU A 102 0.37 -14.35 9.65
C LEU A 102 0.65 -13.85 11.07
N ALA A 103 -0.17 -14.23 12.06
CA ALA A 103 0.00 -13.81 13.44
C ALA A 103 1.36 -14.25 14.03
N ALA A 104 1.84 -15.45 13.69
CA ALA A 104 3.16 -15.91 14.10
C ALA A 104 4.30 -15.11 13.43
N LYS A 105 4.16 -14.78 12.14
CA LYS A 105 5.11 -13.92 11.42
C LYS A 105 5.11 -12.49 11.99
N THR A 106 3.94 -11.91 12.20
CA THR A 106 3.76 -10.57 12.81
C THR A 106 4.36 -10.53 14.20
N ARG A 107 4.17 -11.56 15.02
CA ARG A 107 4.79 -11.64 16.35
C ARG A 107 6.30 -11.71 16.29
N LYS A 108 6.86 -12.53 15.39
CA LYS A 108 8.30 -12.62 15.20
C LYS A 108 8.88 -11.27 14.74
N LEU A 109 8.19 -10.60 13.82
CA LEU A 109 8.56 -9.28 13.31
C LEU A 109 8.47 -8.21 14.41
N ALA A 110 7.38 -8.18 15.17
CA ALA A 110 7.20 -7.29 16.31
C ALA A 110 8.31 -7.51 17.35
N LYS A 111 8.63 -8.77 17.68
CA LYS A 111 9.72 -9.09 18.60
C LYS A 111 11.05 -8.53 18.13
N SER A 112 11.42 -8.72 16.86
CA SER A 112 12.65 -8.12 16.31
C SER A 112 12.60 -6.59 16.24
N TYR A 113 11.41 -6.01 16.07
CA TYR A 113 11.21 -4.57 15.95
C TYR A 113 11.29 -3.85 17.31
N PHE A 114 11.03 -4.57 18.41
CA PHE A 114 11.09 -4.06 19.78
C PHE A 114 12.27 -4.59 20.62
N GLU A 115 13.03 -5.59 20.16
CA GLU A 115 14.19 -6.17 20.88
C GLU A 115 15.37 -5.20 21.07
N ASP A 116 15.47 -4.15 20.26
CA ASP A 116 16.59 -3.17 20.26
C ASP A 116 16.39 -2.00 21.24
N VAL A 117 15.25 -1.95 21.93
CA VAL A 117 14.94 -0.88 22.88
C VAL A 117 15.14 -1.41 24.29
N GLY A 118 16.28 -1.05 24.90
CA GLY A 118 16.45 -1.17 26.34
C GLY A 118 15.26 -0.53 27.06
N GLN A 119 14.88 -1.11 28.20
CA GLN A 119 13.68 -0.84 29.01
C GLN A 119 13.45 0.64 29.42
N ASP A 120 14.31 1.59 29.03
CA ASP A 120 14.52 2.86 29.72
C ASP A 120 14.10 4.13 28.95
N SER A 121 13.43 4.09 27.79
CA SER A 121 13.22 5.34 27.02
C SER A 121 11.88 5.56 26.32
N ILE A 122 10.76 5.02 26.83
CA ILE A 122 9.45 5.45 26.34
C ILE A 122 8.49 5.60 27.53
N ASP A 123 8.37 6.83 28.03
CA ASP A 123 7.34 7.28 28.99
C ASP A 123 5.96 7.42 28.29
N VAL A 124 5.67 6.53 27.33
CA VAL A 124 4.36 6.41 26.68
C VAL A 124 3.63 5.36 27.48
N MET A 125 2.65 5.83 28.25
CA MET A 125 1.75 4.94 28.97
C MET A 125 1.18 3.91 27.97
N PRO A 126 1.30 2.59 28.24
CA PRO A 126 0.79 1.57 27.33
C PRO A 126 -0.69 1.84 27.05
N CYS A 127 -1.00 2.18 25.79
CA CYS A 127 -2.38 2.31 25.36
C CYS A 127 -2.98 0.90 25.38
N ASN A 128 -3.97 0.66 26.25
CA ASN A 128 -4.59 -0.65 26.45
C ASN A 128 -5.82 -0.83 25.53
N LEU A 129 -5.68 -0.39 24.28
CA LEU A 129 -6.76 -0.35 23.30
C LEU A 129 -7.35 -1.73 23.04
N SER A 130 -6.52 -2.78 22.97
CA SER A 130 -6.99 -4.16 22.82
C SER A 130 -7.79 -4.61 24.03
N SER A 131 -7.34 -4.27 25.25
CA SER A 131 -8.05 -4.65 26.48
C SER A 131 -9.41 -3.96 26.57
N THR A 132 -9.50 -2.69 26.20
CA THR A 132 -10.76 -1.95 26.19
C THR A 132 -11.73 -2.53 25.15
N PHE A 133 -11.25 -2.89 23.95
CA PHE A 133 -12.08 -3.59 22.95
C PHE A 133 -12.53 -4.98 23.43
N ASP A 134 -11.65 -5.74 24.08
CA ASP A 134 -12.00 -7.05 24.64
C ASP A 134 -13.07 -6.93 25.73
N GLU A 135 -12.94 -5.95 26.63
CA GLU A 135 -13.94 -5.72 27.68
C GLU A 135 -15.29 -5.28 27.07
N LEU A 136 -15.27 -4.35 26.12
CA LEU A 136 -16.46 -3.92 25.38
C LEU A 136 -17.16 -5.13 24.74
N TYR A 137 -16.41 -5.99 24.06
CA TYR A 137 -16.97 -7.17 23.40
C TYR A 137 -17.61 -8.16 24.38
N GLU A 138 -17.01 -8.40 25.55
CA GLU A 138 -17.60 -9.28 26.57
C GLU A 138 -18.86 -8.67 27.20
N TRP A 139 -18.91 -7.35 27.40
CA TRP A 139 -20.13 -6.67 27.84
C TRP A 139 -21.22 -6.70 26.78
N GLU A 140 -20.89 -6.56 25.50
CA GLU A 140 -21.85 -6.68 24.40
C GLU A 140 -22.45 -8.08 24.29
N LYS A 141 -21.65 -9.15 24.47
CA LYS A 141 -22.19 -10.51 24.55
C LYS A 141 -23.18 -10.67 25.69
N LYS A 142 -22.85 -10.09 26.85
CA LYS A 142 -23.72 -10.12 28.03
C LYS A 142 -25.02 -9.36 27.76
N LEU A 143 -24.93 -8.18 27.15
CA LEU A 143 -26.08 -7.39 26.72
C LEU A 143 -26.98 -8.19 25.76
N TYR A 144 -26.39 -8.79 24.72
CA TYR A 144 -27.12 -9.62 23.75
C TYR A 144 -27.89 -10.75 24.44
N LYS A 145 -27.26 -11.44 25.41
CA LYS A 145 -27.91 -12.51 26.17
C LYS A 145 -29.09 -11.99 26.99
N GLU A 146 -28.90 -10.90 27.72
CA GLU A 146 -29.95 -10.34 28.58
C GLU A 146 -31.14 -9.82 27.76
N VAL A 147 -30.89 -9.11 26.65
CA VAL A 147 -31.94 -8.66 25.72
C VAL A 147 -32.69 -9.84 25.12
N LYS A 148 -31.99 -10.92 24.74
CA LYS A 148 -32.62 -12.13 24.20
C LYS A 148 -33.49 -12.84 25.23
N ASP A 149 -33.11 -12.85 26.50
CA ASP A 149 -33.88 -13.47 27.57
C ASP A 149 -35.07 -12.60 28.00
N GLU A 150 -34.91 -11.28 27.99
CA GLU A 150 -36.00 -10.30 28.17
C GLU A 150 -37.09 -10.46 27.09
N GLU A 151 -36.69 -10.52 25.82
CA GLU A 151 -37.64 -10.68 24.71
C GLU A 151 -38.43 -12.00 24.79
N LYS A 152 -37.78 -13.11 25.19
CA LYS A 152 -38.50 -14.37 25.45
C LYS A 152 -39.53 -14.22 26.58
N LEU A 153 -39.19 -13.49 27.65
CA LEU A 153 -40.13 -13.23 28.74
C LEU A 153 -41.28 -12.34 28.28
N ARG A 154 -41.01 -11.33 27.45
CA ARG A 154 -42.01 -10.44 26.86
C ARG A 154 -43.04 -11.20 26.03
N ILE A 155 -42.59 -12.12 25.16
CA ILE A 155 -43.47 -13.00 24.38
C ILE A 155 -44.40 -13.84 25.29
N ILE A 156 -43.88 -14.37 26.40
CA ILE A 156 -44.68 -15.16 27.36
C ILE A 156 -45.68 -14.26 28.10
N TYR A 157 -45.24 -13.08 28.53
CA TYR A 157 -46.08 -12.08 29.17
C TYR A 157 -47.26 -11.69 28.29
N GLU A 158 -47.02 -11.35 27.03
CA GLU A 158 -48.08 -10.99 26.07
C GLU A 158 -49.08 -12.12 25.84
N LYS A 159 -48.61 -13.37 25.77
CA LYS A 159 -49.49 -14.56 25.68
C LYS A 159 -50.37 -14.70 26.91
N GLN A 160 -49.84 -14.47 28.11
CA GLN A 160 -50.65 -14.52 29.35
C GLN A 160 -51.65 -13.37 29.41
N CYS A 161 -51.29 -12.16 28.96
CA CYS A 161 -52.24 -11.05 28.86
C CYS A 161 -53.38 -11.35 27.89
N LYS A 162 -53.08 -11.95 26.72
CA LYS A 162 -54.11 -12.41 25.76
C LYS A 162 -55.02 -13.48 26.38
N ARG A 163 -54.45 -14.44 27.11
CA ARG A 163 -55.21 -15.47 27.84
C ARG A 163 -56.13 -14.87 28.90
N LEU A 164 -55.66 -13.88 29.67
CA LEU A 164 -56.46 -13.22 30.69
C LEU A 164 -57.71 -12.57 30.07
N ARG A 165 -57.55 -11.82 28.96
CA ARG A 165 -58.68 -11.23 28.23
C ARG A 165 -59.69 -12.28 27.78
N SER A 166 -59.22 -13.38 27.20
CA SER A 166 -60.09 -14.48 26.78
C SER A 166 -60.84 -15.15 27.94
N LEU A 167 -60.24 -15.26 29.13
CA LEU A 167 -60.90 -15.81 30.32
C LEU A 167 -61.98 -14.86 30.87
N ASP A 168 -61.71 -13.55 30.83
CA ASP A 168 -62.66 -12.50 31.22
C ASP A 168 -63.88 -12.50 30.28
N GLU A 169 -63.65 -12.52 28.97
CA GLU A 169 -64.71 -12.54 27.94
C GLU A 169 -65.60 -13.80 28.03
N GLN A 170 -65.03 -14.93 28.42
CA GLN A 170 -65.73 -16.21 28.53
C GLN A 170 -66.40 -16.42 29.90
N GLY A 171 -66.27 -15.48 30.85
CA GLY A 171 -66.84 -15.59 32.19
C GLY A 171 -66.27 -16.75 32.99
N ALA A 172 -64.96 -16.99 32.90
CA ALA A 172 -64.30 -18.07 33.62
C ALA A 172 -64.35 -17.90 35.15
N GLU A 173 -64.14 -19.00 35.88
CA GLU A 173 -64.08 -18.99 37.36
C GLU A 173 -63.03 -17.99 37.90
N SER A 174 -63.38 -17.24 38.96
CA SER A 174 -62.51 -16.25 39.61
C SER A 174 -61.12 -16.80 39.93
N SER A 175 -61.03 -18.02 40.45
CA SER A 175 -59.77 -18.67 40.81
C SER A 175 -58.79 -18.81 39.62
N LYS A 176 -59.30 -19.04 38.40
CA LYS A 176 -58.50 -19.15 37.17
C LYS A 176 -58.05 -17.78 36.68
N ILE A 177 -58.89 -16.75 36.84
CA ILE A 177 -58.56 -15.36 36.54
C ILE A 177 -57.45 -14.89 37.48
N ASP A 178 -57.63 -15.09 38.79
CA ASP A 178 -56.67 -14.71 39.83
C ASP A 178 -55.31 -15.39 39.63
N ALA A 179 -55.30 -16.69 39.31
CA ALA A 179 -54.06 -17.42 39.01
C ALA A 179 -53.33 -16.86 37.77
N THR A 180 -54.08 -16.48 36.72
CA THR A 180 -53.50 -15.88 35.52
C THR A 180 -52.96 -14.48 35.81
N GLN A 181 -53.68 -13.66 36.57
CA GLN A 181 -53.21 -12.36 37.03
C GLN A 181 -51.94 -12.47 37.88
N ALA A 182 -51.87 -13.43 38.80
CA ALA A 182 -50.66 -13.67 39.60
C ALA A 182 -49.46 -14.07 38.72
N CYS A 183 -49.68 -14.88 37.68
CA CYS A 183 -48.65 -15.24 36.70
C CYS A 183 -48.14 -13.99 35.95
N ILE A 184 -49.04 -13.11 35.51
CA ILE A 184 -48.71 -11.85 34.82
C ILE A 184 -47.87 -10.94 35.72
N ARG A 185 -48.29 -10.72 36.99
CA ARG A 185 -47.52 -9.91 37.95
C ARG A 185 -46.10 -10.45 38.16
N ARG A 186 -45.96 -11.78 38.25
CA ARG A 186 -44.65 -12.44 38.36
C ARG A 186 -43.78 -12.24 37.11
N LEU A 187 -44.37 -12.36 35.91
CA LEU A 187 -43.66 -12.12 34.65
C LEU A 187 -43.21 -10.66 34.51
N LEU A 188 -44.10 -9.71 34.83
CA LEU A 188 -43.78 -8.28 34.81
C LEU A 188 -42.62 -7.95 35.75
N THR A 189 -42.59 -8.54 36.94
CA THR A 189 -41.46 -8.37 37.88
C THR A 189 -40.15 -8.87 37.27
N LYS A 190 -40.14 -10.04 36.63
CA LYS A 190 -38.95 -10.56 35.95
C LYS A 190 -38.50 -9.66 34.79
N LEU A 191 -39.45 -9.19 33.98
CA LEU A 191 -39.18 -8.30 32.86
C LEU A 191 -38.56 -6.98 33.34
N ASN A 192 -39.10 -6.39 34.42
CA ASN A 192 -38.51 -5.20 35.05
C ASN A 192 -37.08 -5.44 35.57
N VAL A 193 -36.79 -6.63 36.11
CA VAL A 193 -35.43 -6.99 36.53
C VAL A 193 -34.49 -7.08 35.32
N CYS A 194 -34.92 -7.73 34.23
CA CYS A 194 -34.13 -7.80 32.99
C CYS A 194 -33.88 -6.43 32.38
N ILE A 195 -34.89 -5.54 32.31
CA ILE A 195 -34.72 -4.17 31.83
C ILE A 195 -33.66 -3.43 32.66
N LYS A 196 -33.74 -3.50 34.00
CA LYS A 196 -32.72 -2.89 34.87
C LYS A 196 -31.32 -3.47 34.65
N ALA A 197 -31.22 -4.77 34.37
CA ALA A 197 -29.93 -5.41 34.06
C ALA A 197 -29.38 -4.92 32.71
N ILE A 198 -30.24 -4.80 31.69
CA ILE A 198 -29.91 -4.22 30.38
C ILE A 198 -29.40 -2.78 30.55
N ASP A 199 -30.12 -1.94 31.31
CA ASP A 199 -29.73 -0.54 31.56
C ASP A 199 -28.36 -0.45 32.25
N ALA A 200 -28.11 -1.32 33.25
CA ALA A 200 -26.84 -1.36 33.96
C ALA A 200 -25.67 -1.81 33.05
N ILE A 201 -25.89 -2.82 32.20
CA ILE A 201 -24.88 -3.28 31.23
C ILE A 201 -24.60 -2.19 30.18
N SER A 202 -25.64 -1.61 29.59
CA SER A 202 -25.51 -0.51 28.61
C SER A 202 -24.77 0.69 29.19
N SER A 203 -25.06 1.03 30.45
CA SER A 203 -24.33 2.10 31.17
C SER A 203 -22.84 1.78 31.34
N ARG A 204 -22.46 0.52 31.59
CA ARG A 204 -21.03 0.13 31.64
C ARG A 204 -20.38 0.22 30.26
N ILE A 205 -21.06 -0.19 29.20
CA ILE A 205 -20.56 -0.06 27.82
C ILE A 205 -20.34 1.43 27.46
N HIS A 206 -21.28 2.31 27.80
CA HIS A 206 -21.13 3.75 27.58
C HIS A 206 -19.92 4.32 28.33
N LYS A 207 -19.70 3.93 29.60
CA LYS A 207 -18.51 4.35 30.35
C LYS A 207 -17.21 3.88 29.69
N LEU A 208 -17.12 2.60 29.30
CA LEU A 208 -15.95 2.08 28.57
C LEU A 208 -15.68 2.86 27.29
N ARG A 209 -16.73 3.16 26.53
CA ARG A 209 -16.65 3.93 25.27
C ARG A 209 -16.16 5.37 25.51
N ASP A 210 -16.76 6.07 26.45
CA ASP A 210 -16.57 7.52 26.60
C ASP A 210 -15.40 7.89 27.51
N GLU A 211 -15.16 7.09 28.56
CA GLU A 211 -14.13 7.37 29.58
C GLU A 211 -12.79 6.67 29.28
N GLU A 212 -12.79 5.52 28.60
CA GLU A 212 -11.57 4.74 28.31
C GLU A 212 -11.20 4.76 26.83
N LEU A 213 -12.11 4.36 25.94
CA LEU A 213 -11.82 4.23 24.51
C LEU A 213 -11.60 5.60 23.83
N GLN A 214 -12.41 6.61 24.17
CA GLN A 214 -12.26 7.96 23.60
C GLN A 214 -10.86 8.56 23.78
N PRO A 215 -10.29 8.65 25.00
CA PRO A 215 -8.93 9.19 25.17
C PRO A 215 -7.87 8.32 24.49
N GLN A 216 -8.02 6.99 24.49
CA GLN A 216 -7.11 6.08 23.79
C GLN A 216 -7.07 6.35 22.27
N ILE A 217 -8.23 6.60 21.65
CA ILE A 217 -8.32 6.99 20.23
C ILE A 217 -7.67 8.35 20.01
N GLY A 218 -7.91 9.31 20.89
CA GLY A 218 -7.29 10.63 20.81
C GLY A 218 -5.75 10.56 20.85
N GLU A 219 -5.20 9.78 21.77
CA GLU A 219 -3.76 9.53 21.86
C GLU A 219 -3.24 8.84 20.59
N LEU A 220 -3.95 7.83 20.07
CA LEU A 220 -3.56 7.16 18.82
C LEU A 220 -3.48 8.15 17.63
N ILE A 221 -4.47 9.03 17.49
CA ILE A 221 -4.47 10.07 16.46
C ILE A 221 -3.29 11.02 16.65
N HIS A 222 -2.98 11.42 17.89
CA HIS A 222 -1.79 12.23 18.18
C HIS A 222 -0.48 11.50 17.83
N GLY A 223 -0.37 10.20 18.13
CA GLY A 223 0.76 9.36 17.71
C GLY A 223 0.91 9.32 16.19
N LEU A 224 -0.20 9.16 15.45
CA LEU A 224 -0.21 9.22 13.99
C LEU A 224 0.25 10.58 13.47
N VAL A 225 -0.19 11.69 14.06
CA VAL A 225 0.28 13.05 13.71
C VAL A 225 1.80 13.16 13.87
N ARG A 226 2.35 12.70 15.00
CA ARG A 226 3.81 12.69 15.23
C ARG A 226 4.55 11.85 14.19
N MET A 227 4.04 10.67 13.88
CA MET A 227 4.60 9.76 12.87
C MET A 227 4.59 10.40 11.48
N TRP A 228 3.44 10.90 11.01
CA TRP A 228 3.30 11.52 9.69
C TRP A 228 4.17 12.76 9.53
N ARG A 229 4.27 13.60 10.56
CA ARG A 229 5.16 14.78 10.56
C ARG A 229 6.61 14.39 10.38
N SER A 230 7.04 13.35 11.08
CA SER A 230 8.42 12.87 10.99
C SER A 230 8.71 12.21 9.64
N MET A 231 7.76 11.42 9.12
CA MET A 231 7.85 10.79 7.80
C MET A 231 7.89 11.82 6.66
N LEU A 232 7.11 12.90 6.77
CA LEU A 232 7.16 14.03 5.82
C LEU A 232 8.56 14.64 5.76
N ASN A 233 9.17 14.93 6.92
CA ASN A 233 10.55 15.43 6.98
C ASN A 233 11.54 14.48 6.31
N CYS A 234 11.39 13.16 6.51
CA CYS A 234 12.26 12.15 5.88
C CYS A 234 12.10 12.17 4.35
N HIS A 235 10.86 12.17 3.84
CA HIS A 235 10.60 12.18 2.40
C HIS A 235 11.05 13.49 1.73
N GLN A 236 10.97 14.63 2.42
CA GLN A 236 11.54 15.89 1.92
C GLN A 236 13.05 15.83 1.76
N LYS A 237 13.77 15.25 2.74
CA LYS A 237 15.21 15.05 2.63
C LYS A 237 15.57 14.05 1.53
N GLN A 238 14.83 12.94 1.41
CA GLN A 238 15.03 11.98 0.33
C GLN A 238 14.82 12.62 -1.05
N PHE A 239 13.78 13.43 -1.21
CA PHE A 239 13.53 14.20 -2.43
C PHE A 239 14.72 15.14 -2.73
N GLN A 240 15.18 15.88 -1.72
CA GLN A 240 16.32 16.80 -1.86
C GLN A 240 17.62 16.06 -2.21
N ALA A 241 17.91 14.93 -1.58
CA ALA A 241 19.09 14.11 -1.85
C ALA A 241 19.11 13.62 -3.31
N VAL A 242 17.97 13.18 -3.85
CA VAL A 242 17.85 12.77 -5.26
C VAL A 242 17.98 13.97 -6.21
N MET A 243 17.40 15.12 -5.87
CA MET A 243 17.53 16.36 -6.63
C MET A 243 18.98 16.84 -6.73
N GLU A 244 19.76 16.73 -5.65
CA GLU A 244 21.17 17.15 -5.56
C GLU A 244 22.16 16.11 -6.13
N SER A 245 21.67 14.94 -6.55
CA SER A 245 22.50 13.88 -7.10
C SER A 245 23.11 14.28 -8.44
N LYS A 246 24.38 13.91 -8.66
CA LYS A 246 25.01 14.02 -9.97
C LYS A 246 24.27 13.15 -10.98
N THR A 247 23.71 13.75 -12.03
CA THR A 247 23.39 13.05 -13.30
C THR A 247 24.70 12.73 -14.05
N ARG A 248 25.64 12.02 -13.41
CA ARG A 248 26.78 11.47 -14.15
C ARG A 248 26.25 10.37 -15.05
N ALA A 249 26.77 10.30 -16.28
CA ALA A 249 26.53 9.20 -17.20
C ALA A 249 26.81 7.88 -16.46
N LEU A 250 25.77 7.22 -15.93
CA LEU A 250 25.93 5.95 -15.24
C LEU A 250 26.43 4.97 -16.27
N ARG A 251 27.69 4.56 -16.10
CA ARG A 251 28.31 3.63 -17.02
C ARG A 251 27.77 2.24 -16.69
N ALA A 252 26.66 1.84 -17.31
CA ALA A 252 26.21 0.46 -17.36
C ALA A 252 27.42 -0.50 -17.56
N ASN A 253 27.56 -1.48 -16.68
CA ASN A 253 28.69 -2.41 -16.69
C ASN A 253 28.58 -3.35 -17.89
N THR A 254 29.13 -2.92 -19.02
CA THR A 254 29.18 -3.70 -20.26
C THR A 254 30.35 -4.71 -20.28
N GLY A 255 31.01 -4.98 -19.15
CA GLY A 255 32.13 -5.91 -19.02
C GLY A 255 31.81 -7.25 -18.35
N PHE A 256 32.73 -7.77 -17.53
CA PHE A 256 32.65 -9.06 -16.83
C PHE A 256 31.59 -9.12 -15.70
N GLN A 257 31.12 -7.98 -15.18
CA GLN A 257 30.13 -7.86 -14.10
C GLN A 257 28.72 -7.53 -14.63
N ARG A 258 28.33 -8.11 -15.77
CA ARG A 258 27.09 -7.75 -16.47
C ARG A 258 25.88 -8.58 -16.04
N ASP A 259 26.08 -9.86 -15.77
CA ASP A 259 25.02 -10.74 -15.23
C ASP A 259 24.56 -10.24 -13.85
N SER A 260 25.47 -9.65 -13.08
CA SER A 260 25.14 -8.96 -11.83
C SER A 260 24.35 -7.66 -12.05
N SER A 261 24.64 -6.89 -13.10
CA SER A 261 23.86 -5.70 -13.48
C SER A 261 22.43 -6.03 -13.91
N LEU A 262 22.24 -7.05 -14.75
CA LEU A 262 20.91 -7.53 -15.19
C LEU A 262 20.07 -7.99 -13.98
N ARG A 263 20.69 -8.76 -13.08
CA ARG A 263 20.05 -9.23 -11.85
C ARG A 263 19.69 -8.08 -10.93
N ALA A 264 20.55 -7.07 -10.79
CA ALA A 264 20.28 -5.90 -9.96
C ALA A 264 19.09 -5.07 -10.49
N THR A 265 18.98 -4.87 -11.82
CA THR A 265 17.83 -4.19 -12.43
C THR A 265 16.51 -4.91 -12.10
N LEU A 266 16.50 -6.24 -12.27
CA LEU A 266 15.32 -7.06 -12.01
C LEU A 266 14.95 -7.10 -10.51
N GLU A 267 15.95 -7.24 -9.65
CA GLU A 267 15.74 -7.22 -8.19
C GLU A 267 15.15 -5.89 -7.75
N LEU A 268 15.68 -4.76 -8.24
CA LEU A 268 15.16 -3.44 -7.93
C LEU A 268 13.70 -3.28 -8.38
N GLU A 269 13.36 -3.80 -9.57
CA GLU A 269 11.97 -3.81 -10.05
C GLU A 269 11.05 -4.59 -9.09
N VAL A 270 11.45 -5.80 -8.70
CA VAL A 270 10.68 -6.66 -7.79
C VAL A 270 10.49 -5.99 -6.43
N GLN A 271 11.55 -5.41 -5.87
CA GLN A 271 11.50 -4.71 -4.58
C GLN A 271 10.60 -3.47 -4.65
N LEU A 272 10.62 -2.74 -5.77
CA LEU A 272 9.76 -1.57 -5.96
C LEU A 272 8.28 -1.94 -6.07
N LEU A 273 7.95 -3.01 -6.80
CA LEU A 273 6.59 -3.54 -6.86
C LEU A 273 6.11 -4.04 -5.49
N SER A 274 7.00 -4.72 -4.75
CA SER A 274 6.70 -5.14 -3.38
C SER A 274 6.48 -3.95 -2.45
N TRP A 275 7.30 -2.91 -2.56
CA TRP A 275 7.14 -1.67 -1.79
C TRP A 275 5.80 -0.99 -2.09
N CYS A 276 5.44 -0.87 -3.37
CA CYS A 276 4.14 -0.36 -3.80
C CYS A 276 2.98 -1.15 -3.20
N SER A 277 3.02 -2.49 -3.27
CA SER A 277 1.98 -3.34 -2.66
C SER A 277 1.88 -3.11 -1.15
N HIS A 278 3.00 -3.16 -0.43
CA HIS A 278 3.01 -2.99 1.03
C HIS A 278 2.53 -1.60 1.47
N PHE A 279 2.88 -0.56 0.72
CA PHE A 279 2.38 0.79 0.96
C PHE A 279 0.86 0.86 0.82
N ASN A 280 0.30 0.36 -0.28
CA ASN A 280 -1.14 0.34 -0.50
C ASN A 280 -1.86 -0.50 0.57
N ASP A 281 -1.34 -1.68 0.90
CA ASP A 281 -1.90 -2.55 1.94
C ASP A 281 -1.93 -1.83 3.30
N TRP A 282 -0.85 -1.14 3.66
CA TRP A 282 -0.77 -0.37 4.90
C TRP A 282 -1.82 0.73 4.99
N ILE A 283 -1.99 1.52 3.92
CA ILE A 283 -3.00 2.58 3.86
C ILE A 283 -4.42 1.99 3.89
N CYS A 284 -4.67 0.91 3.15
CA CYS A 284 -5.95 0.20 3.17
C CYS A 284 -6.28 -0.34 4.57
N CYS A 285 -5.30 -0.88 5.28
CA CYS A 285 -5.48 -1.36 6.64
C CYS A 285 -5.84 -0.23 7.61
N GLN A 286 -5.20 0.94 7.50
CA GLN A 286 -5.57 2.11 8.30
C GLN A 286 -7.00 2.57 8.02
N LYS A 287 -7.37 2.75 6.73
CA LYS A 287 -8.74 3.09 6.32
C LYS A 287 -9.77 2.11 6.88
N SER A 288 -9.51 0.82 6.72
CA SER A 288 -10.40 -0.26 7.20
C SER A 288 -10.54 -0.28 8.72
N TYR A 289 -9.46 -0.01 9.44
CA TYR A 289 -9.47 0.08 10.90
C TYR A 289 -10.41 1.19 11.38
N VAL A 290 -10.24 2.40 10.84
CA VAL A 290 -11.05 3.58 11.20
C VAL A 290 -12.52 3.37 10.82
N GLU A 291 -12.78 2.82 9.64
CA GLU A 291 -14.16 2.55 9.19
C GLU A 291 -14.85 1.48 10.04
N SER A 292 -14.13 0.44 10.46
CA SER A 292 -14.66 -0.59 11.38
C SER A 292 -15.04 0.02 12.73
N LEU A 293 -14.19 0.88 13.27
CA LEU A 293 -14.42 1.56 14.55
C LEU A 293 -15.62 2.52 14.48
N LYS A 294 -15.68 3.36 13.44
CA LYS A 294 -16.82 4.23 13.18
C LYS A 294 -18.12 3.43 12.97
N GLY A 295 -18.06 2.35 12.20
CA GLY A 295 -19.21 1.49 11.94
C GLY A 295 -19.73 0.81 13.20
N TRP A 296 -18.85 0.43 14.13
CA TRP A 296 -19.23 -0.03 15.46
C TRP A 296 -19.92 1.09 16.27
N LEU A 297 -19.31 2.28 16.36
CA LEU A 297 -19.87 3.43 17.09
C LEU A 297 -21.25 3.85 16.57
N LEU A 298 -21.48 3.78 15.26
CA LEU A 298 -22.77 4.12 14.65
C LEU A 298 -23.88 3.18 15.13
N ARG A 299 -23.58 1.90 15.39
CA ARG A 299 -24.55 0.93 15.94
C ARG A 299 -24.89 1.21 17.39
N CYS A 300 -24.05 1.94 18.11
CA CYS A 300 -24.32 2.38 19.47
C CYS A 300 -25.24 3.62 19.52
N LEU A 301 -25.53 4.25 18.37
CA LEU A 301 -26.46 5.38 18.28
C LEU A 301 -27.86 4.89 17.93
N THR A 302 -28.86 5.38 18.66
CA THR A 302 -30.26 5.24 18.28
C THR A 302 -30.57 6.29 17.21
N TYR A 303 -30.12 6.05 15.97
CA TYR A 303 -30.41 6.94 14.85
C TYR A 303 -31.65 6.45 14.11
N GLU A 304 -32.78 7.10 14.35
CA GLU A 304 -33.93 7.08 13.42
C GLU A 304 -33.82 8.33 12.53
N PRO A 305 -33.59 8.18 11.21
CA PRO A 305 -33.57 9.31 10.30
C PRO A 305 -34.93 10.02 10.34
N GLU A 306 -34.93 11.30 10.72
CA GLU A 306 -36.12 12.13 10.62
C GLU A 306 -36.37 12.41 9.13
N GLU A 307 -37.40 11.77 8.55
CA GLU A 307 -37.82 12.07 7.18
C GLU A 307 -38.63 13.37 7.18
N THR A 308 -38.04 14.41 6.58
CA THR A 308 -38.74 15.67 6.29
C THR A 308 -39.30 15.64 4.87
N PRO A 309 -40.31 16.48 4.54
CA PRO A 309 -40.87 16.57 3.19
C PRO A 309 -39.84 16.87 2.10
N ASP A 310 -38.67 17.42 2.48
CA ASP A 310 -37.56 17.78 1.60
C ASP A 310 -36.50 16.66 1.46
N GLY A 311 -36.71 15.50 2.07
CA GLY A 311 -35.79 14.36 2.08
C GLY A 311 -35.19 14.06 3.47
N PRO A 312 -34.29 13.06 3.57
CA PRO A 312 -33.62 12.74 4.82
C PRO A 312 -32.73 13.91 5.26
N VAL A 313 -32.93 14.37 6.50
CA VAL A 313 -32.16 15.49 7.07
C VAL A 313 -30.65 15.15 7.05
N PRO A 314 -29.78 16.08 6.64
CA PRO A 314 -28.33 15.86 6.69
C PRO A 314 -27.87 15.52 8.11
N PHE A 315 -27.10 14.43 8.21
CA PHE A 315 -26.62 13.92 9.49
C PHE A 315 -25.78 14.96 10.24
N SER A 316 -26.22 15.34 11.43
CA SER A 316 -25.56 16.33 12.29
C SER A 316 -25.25 15.71 13.66
N PRO A 317 -23.99 15.34 13.96
CA PRO A 317 -23.62 14.65 15.20
C PRO A 317 -24.07 15.38 16.47
N GLY A 318 -23.98 16.73 16.47
CA GLY A 318 -24.41 17.56 17.60
C GLY A 318 -25.93 17.64 17.80
N ARG A 319 -26.75 17.51 16.75
CA ARG A 319 -28.22 17.48 16.88
C ARG A 319 -28.73 16.14 17.44
N LEU A 320 -27.92 15.08 17.30
CA LEU A 320 -28.27 13.71 17.68
C LEU A 320 -27.77 13.32 19.09
N GLY A 321 -27.13 14.25 19.82
CA GLY A 321 -26.51 13.94 21.11
C GLY A 321 -25.42 12.87 20.99
N ALA A 322 -24.77 12.78 19.82
CA ALA A 322 -23.76 11.77 19.59
C ALA A 322 -22.56 11.96 20.54
N PRO A 323 -22.06 10.88 21.18
CA PRO A 323 -20.89 10.96 22.06
C PRO A 323 -19.68 11.56 21.34
N PRO A 324 -18.78 12.29 22.03
CA PRO A 324 -17.64 12.94 21.38
C PRO A 324 -16.73 11.98 20.60
N VAL A 325 -16.55 10.75 21.10
CA VAL A 325 -15.80 9.70 20.37
C VAL A 325 -16.36 9.40 18.98
N PHE A 326 -17.69 9.48 18.81
CA PHE A 326 -18.30 9.29 17.51
C PHE A 326 -17.97 10.44 16.56
N VAL A 327 -17.97 11.68 17.05
CA VAL A 327 -17.56 12.86 16.25
C VAL A 327 -16.10 12.71 15.82
N ILE A 328 -15.21 12.35 16.74
CA ILE A 328 -13.79 12.12 16.48
C ILE A 328 -13.62 11.05 15.40
N CYS A 329 -14.23 9.87 15.55
CA CYS A 329 -14.09 8.78 14.59
C CYS A 329 -14.75 9.07 13.23
N ASN A 330 -15.84 9.85 13.21
CA ASN A 330 -16.45 10.30 11.97
C ASN A 330 -15.52 11.25 11.21
N ASP A 331 -14.99 12.26 11.88
CA ASP A 331 -14.03 13.20 11.28
C ASP A 331 -12.76 12.48 10.82
N TRP A 332 -12.26 11.55 11.64
CA TRP A 332 -11.09 10.75 11.30
C TRP A 332 -11.33 9.85 10.08
N SER A 333 -12.49 9.19 10.00
CA SER A 333 -12.89 8.38 8.82
C SER A 333 -12.94 9.25 7.56
N GLN A 334 -13.61 10.41 7.61
CA GLN A 334 -13.69 11.33 6.47
C GLN A 334 -12.30 11.85 6.06
N ALA A 335 -11.47 12.19 7.03
CA ALA A 335 -10.12 12.70 6.79
C ALA A 335 -9.23 11.66 6.12
N VAL A 336 -9.25 10.40 6.60
CA VAL A 336 -8.43 9.32 6.02
C VAL A 336 -8.96 8.88 4.65
N GLU A 337 -10.28 8.87 4.43
CA GLU A 337 -10.88 8.52 3.15
C GLU A 337 -10.54 9.54 2.04
N ALA A 338 -10.36 10.81 2.41
CA ALA A 338 -9.97 11.87 1.48
C ALA A 338 -8.53 11.74 0.95
N ILE A 339 -7.66 10.99 1.64
CA ILE A 339 -6.26 10.79 1.23
C ILE A 339 -6.20 9.75 0.10
N SER A 340 -5.50 10.09 -0.99
CA SER A 340 -5.32 9.18 -2.14
C SER A 340 -3.88 8.68 -2.28
N GLU A 341 -3.72 7.36 -2.18
CA GLU A 341 -2.47 6.61 -2.40
C GLU A 341 -2.08 6.49 -3.89
N ASN A 342 -3.01 6.81 -4.81
CA ASN A 342 -2.88 6.56 -6.24
C ASN A 342 -1.64 7.22 -6.86
N ARG A 343 -1.31 8.45 -6.48
CA ARG A 343 -0.15 9.17 -7.07
C ARG A 343 1.17 8.49 -6.74
N VAL A 344 1.30 7.96 -5.52
CA VAL A 344 2.48 7.21 -5.08
C VAL A 344 2.56 5.88 -5.84
N ALA A 345 1.43 5.16 -5.92
CA ALA A 345 1.35 3.89 -6.63
C ALA A 345 1.69 4.04 -8.12
N ILE A 346 1.19 5.09 -8.79
CA ILE A 346 1.51 5.39 -10.19
C ILE A 346 3.01 5.65 -10.35
N ALA A 347 3.59 6.53 -9.52
CA ALA A 347 5.03 6.85 -9.61
C ALA A 347 5.94 5.62 -9.42
N MET A 348 5.58 4.73 -8.48
CA MET A 348 6.33 3.47 -8.26
C MET A 348 6.18 2.50 -9.44
N ASN A 349 4.96 2.34 -9.99
CA ASN A 349 4.71 1.47 -11.14
C ASN A 349 5.36 1.99 -12.43
N ASP A 350 5.38 3.31 -12.63
CA ASP A 350 6.07 3.95 -13.75
C ASP A 350 7.58 3.69 -13.68
N PHE A 351 8.18 3.81 -12.48
CA PHE A 351 9.59 3.49 -12.32
C PHE A 351 9.87 1.99 -12.50
N ALA A 352 9.02 1.09 -12.01
CA ALA A 352 9.14 -0.34 -12.26
C ALA A 352 9.09 -0.66 -13.76
N SER A 353 8.18 -0.01 -14.50
CA SER A 353 8.07 -0.12 -15.95
C SER A 353 9.33 0.38 -16.68
N ASN A 354 9.92 1.48 -16.21
CA ASN A 354 11.19 1.99 -16.74
C ASN A 354 12.36 1.03 -16.49
N LEU A 355 12.40 0.36 -15.32
CA LEU A 355 13.40 -0.67 -15.02
C LEU A 355 13.22 -1.90 -15.90
N ARG A 356 11.97 -2.32 -16.15
CA ARG A 356 11.66 -3.41 -17.09
C ARG A 356 12.14 -3.11 -18.50
N GLN A 357 11.90 -1.90 -19.00
CA GLN A 357 12.43 -1.47 -20.31
C GLN A 357 13.96 -1.42 -20.32
N LEU A 358 14.60 -0.98 -19.23
CA LEU A 358 16.06 -1.02 -19.11
C LEU A 358 16.59 -2.45 -19.17
N TRP A 359 15.93 -3.39 -18.49
CA TRP A 359 16.27 -4.81 -18.53
C TRP A 359 16.13 -5.39 -19.95
N GLU A 360 15.05 -5.07 -20.67
CA GLU A 360 14.85 -5.50 -22.06
C GLU A 360 15.98 -5.00 -22.99
N ARG A 361 16.42 -3.74 -22.80
CA ARG A 361 17.57 -3.19 -23.53
C ARG A 361 18.88 -3.88 -23.16
N GLN A 362 19.08 -4.22 -21.88
CA GLN A 362 20.24 -4.96 -21.42
C GLN A 362 20.27 -6.40 -21.99
N ASP A 363 19.11 -7.07 -22.08
CA ASP A 363 18.97 -8.40 -22.69
C ASP A 363 19.25 -8.36 -24.20
N GLU A 364 18.73 -7.37 -24.91
CA GLU A 364 18.99 -7.21 -26.35
C GLU A 364 20.47 -6.90 -26.62
N GLU A 365 21.10 -6.03 -25.82
CA GLU A 365 22.55 -5.78 -25.91
C GLU A 365 23.36 -7.06 -25.72
N GLN A 366 22.95 -7.93 -24.80
CA GLN A 366 23.58 -9.23 -24.56
C GLN A 366 23.43 -10.18 -25.77
N ARG A 367 22.24 -10.25 -26.37
CA ARG A 367 22.00 -11.04 -27.59
C ARG A 367 22.88 -10.58 -28.75
N GLN A 368 22.96 -9.26 -28.97
CA GLN A 368 23.81 -8.67 -30.01
C GLN A 368 25.30 -8.95 -29.75
N ARG A 369 25.74 -8.93 -28.48
CA ARG A 369 27.12 -9.28 -28.12
C ARG A 369 27.46 -10.71 -28.48
N ILE A 370 26.64 -11.68 -28.04
CA ILE A 370 26.88 -13.11 -28.29
C ILE A 370 26.99 -13.37 -29.79
N LYS A 371 26.12 -12.74 -30.58
CA LYS A 371 26.12 -12.84 -32.04
C LYS A 371 27.37 -12.22 -32.67
N ALA A 372 27.81 -11.04 -32.22
CA ALA A 372 29.04 -10.39 -32.68
C ALA A 372 30.29 -11.20 -32.30
N GLU A 373 30.34 -11.81 -31.10
CA GLU A 373 31.43 -12.67 -30.66
C GLU A 373 31.50 -13.97 -31.46
N TYR A 374 30.34 -14.60 -31.72
CA TYR A 374 30.24 -15.80 -32.54
C TYR A 374 30.76 -15.54 -33.96
N LEU A 375 30.27 -14.48 -34.61
CA LEU A 375 30.74 -14.08 -35.94
C LEU A 375 32.23 -13.71 -35.93
N SER A 376 32.72 -13.08 -34.86
CA SER A 376 34.14 -12.74 -34.74
C SER A 376 35.01 -14.00 -34.61
N LYS A 377 34.56 -15.01 -33.86
CA LYS A 377 35.26 -16.30 -33.72
C LYS A 377 35.23 -17.07 -35.02
N ASP A 378 34.08 -17.14 -35.70
CA ASP A 378 33.94 -17.83 -36.99
C ASP A 378 34.78 -17.16 -38.09
N TYR A 379 34.75 -15.82 -38.18
CA TYR A 379 35.59 -15.07 -39.10
C TYR A 379 37.09 -15.34 -38.87
N LYS A 380 37.54 -15.34 -37.60
CA LYS A 380 38.94 -15.68 -37.26
C LYS A 380 39.31 -17.10 -37.71
N LYS A 381 38.44 -18.09 -37.45
CA LYS A 381 38.66 -19.48 -37.90
C LYS A 381 38.78 -19.58 -39.42
N ARG A 382 37.87 -18.96 -40.17
CA ARG A 382 37.89 -18.94 -41.64
C ARG A 382 39.12 -18.23 -42.19
N LEU A 383 39.51 -17.12 -41.59
CA LEU A 383 40.73 -16.40 -41.95
C LEU A 383 41.98 -17.26 -41.73
N THR A 384 42.08 -17.96 -40.60
CA THR A 384 43.21 -18.86 -40.34
C THR A 384 43.26 -20.05 -41.31
N MET A 385 42.12 -20.65 -41.66
CA MET A 385 42.05 -21.74 -42.65
C MET A 385 42.52 -21.27 -44.04
N LEU A 386 42.13 -20.06 -44.44
CA LEU A 386 42.57 -19.46 -45.70
C LEU A 386 44.06 -19.13 -45.71
N GLN A 387 44.59 -18.59 -44.62
CA GLN A 387 46.03 -18.33 -44.47
C GLN A 387 46.85 -19.63 -44.57
N GLN A 388 46.39 -20.72 -43.94
CA GLN A 388 47.00 -22.04 -44.04
C GLN A 388 46.96 -22.59 -45.48
N LYS A 389 45.80 -22.52 -46.16
CA LYS A 389 45.69 -22.95 -47.58
C LYS A 389 46.59 -22.15 -48.52
N ARG A 390 46.69 -20.83 -48.31
CA ARG A 390 47.58 -19.95 -49.09
C ARG A 390 49.05 -20.26 -48.82
N GLY A 391 49.43 -20.57 -47.57
CA GLY A 391 50.78 -21.01 -47.23
C GLY A 391 51.15 -22.36 -47.86
N GLY A 392 50.21 -23.31 -47.89
CA GLY A 392 50.37 -24.61 -48.54
C GLY A 392 50.53 -24.51 -50.07
N LEU A 393 49.69 -23.73 -50.75
CA LEU A 393 49.77 -23.54 -52.21
C LEU A 393 51.09 -22.86 -52.64
N ARG A 394 51.62 -21.96 -51.80
CA ARG A 394 52.91 -21.30 -52.04
C ARG A 394 54.06 -22.30 -51.94
N HIS A 395 53.97 -23.24 -51.00
CA HIS A 395 54.93 -24.33 -50.86
C HIS A 395 54.87 -25.31 -52.04
N GLU A 396 53.66 -25.63 -52.53
CA GLU A 396 53.46 -26.47 -53.73
C GLU A 396 53.95 -25.80 -55.02
N GLN A 397 53.69 -24.49 -55.21
CA GLN A 397 54.22 -23.71 -56.33
C GLN A 397 55.75 -23.60 -56.30
N ASP A 398 56.36 -23.41 -55.13
CA ASP A 398 57.81 -23.39 -54.99
C ASP A 398 58.44 -24.78 -55.28
N THR A 399 57.75 -25.89 -54.99
CA THR A 399 58.19 -27.24 -55.39
C THR A 399 57.99 -27.56 -56.87
N MET A 400 56.94 -27.02 -57.52
CA MET A 400 56.64 -27.21 -58.94
C MET A 400 57.47 -26.29 -59.85
N SER A 401 57.92 -25.13 -59.36
CA SER A 401 58.81 -24.24 -60.11
C SER A 401 60.20 -24.83 -60.38
N ASN A 402 60.55 -25.93 -59.72
CA ASN A 402 61.78 -26.69 -59.98
C ASN A 402 61.62 -27.77 -61.07
N ARG A 403 60.45 -27.90 -61.72
CA ARG A 403 60.23 -28.90 -62.77
C ARG A 403 59.43 -28.33 -63.97
N SER A 404 60.20 -27.67 -64.84
CA SER A 404 59.99 -27.50 -66.29
C SER A 404 58.87 -26.60 -66.84
N HIS A 405 59.30 -25.77 -67.80
CA HIS A 405 58.54 -25.06 -68.82
C HIS A 405 57.68 -26.00 -69.70
N ILE A 406 56.37 -25.74 -69.82
CA ILE A 406 55.57 -25.80 -71.07
C ILE A 406 54.40 -24.79 -70.97
N ILE A 407 54.17 -24.04 -72.05
CA ILE A 407 53.09 -23.04 -72.24
C ILE A 407 51.85 -23.72 -72.84
N ALA A 408 50.64 -23.44 -72.32
CA ALA A 408 49.36 -23.18 -73.04
C ALA A 408 48.15 -23.13 -72.03
N PRO A 409 46.93 -22.74 -72.44
CA PRO A 409 46.42 -21.38 -72.37
C PRO A 409 45.31 -21.17 -71.32
N SER A 410 45.13 -19.90 -70.96
CA SER A 410 44.10 -19.31 -70.10
C SER A 410 42.67 -19.78 -70.39
N GLU A 411 42.11 -20.61 -69.51
CA GLU A 411 40.67 -20.62 -69.25
C GLU A 411 40.35 -19.65 -68.10
N LYS A 412 39.49 -18.67 -68.40
CA LYS A 412 38.85 -17.78 -67.41
C LYS A 412 37.88 -18.60 -66.54
N GLY A 413 38.42 -19.43 -65.66
CA GLY A 413 37.69 -20.02 -64.55
C GLY A 413 38.03 -19.23 -63.28
N ILE A 414 37.02 -18.74 -62.57
CA ILE A 414 37.20 -18.08 -61.28
C ILE A 414 37.95 -19.05 -60.36
N SER A 415 39.09 -18.62 -59.78
CA SER A 415 39.86 -19.54 -58.94
C SER A 415 39.06 -19.86 -57.67
N PRO A 416 39.10 -21.09 -57.15
CA PRO A 416 38.45 -21.44 -55.87
C PRO A 416 38.92 -20.58 -54.69
N LEU A 417 40.07 -19.90 -54.82
CA LEU A 417 40.58 -18.94 -53.85
C LEU A 417 39.91 -17.56 -53.96
N ASP A 418 39.46 -17.16 -55.15
CA ASP A 418 38.74 -15.91 -55.38
C ASP A 418 37.31 -16.00 -54.85
N ASP A 419 36.61 -17.14 -55.07
CA ASP A 419 35.29 -17.40 -54.48
C ASP A 419 35.34 -17.39 -52.94
N LEU A 420 36.34 -18.06 -52.36
CA LEU A 420 36.53 -18.14 -50.91
C LEU A 420 36.92 -16.77 -50.30
N LYS A 421 37.53 -15.88 -51.10
CA LYS A 421 37.85 -14.50 -50.71
C LYS A 421 36.60 -13.62 -50.74
N VAL A 422 35.76 -13.74 -51.77
CA VAL A 422 34.46 -13.04 -51.85
C VAL A 422 33.55 -13.44 -50.68
N ASP A 423 33.52 -14.73 -50.33
CA ASP A 423 32.80 -15.21 -49.16
C ASP A 423 33.35 -14.59 -47.86
N LEU A 424 34.67 -14.56 -47.68
CA LEU A 424 35.28 -13.90 -46.52
C LEU A 424 34.92 -12.42 -46.41
N ASP A 425 34.90 -11.70 -47.53
CA ASP A 425 34.57 -10.27 -47.55
C ASP A 425 33.08 -10.04 -47.23
N SER A 426 32.19 -10.91 -47.71
CA SER A 426 30.78 -10.95 -47.30
C SER A 426 30.61 -11.21 -45.79
N PHE A 427 31.37 -12.17 -45.24
CA PHE A 427 31.38 -12.45 -43.80
C PHE A 427 31.97 -11.30 -42.99
N LYS A 428 33.02 -10.64 -43.48
CA LYS A 428 33.61 -9.44 -42.87
C LYS A 428 32.59 -8.31 -42.80
N LYS A 429 31.83 -8.09 -43.87
CA LYS A 429 30.74 -7.10 -43.91
C LYS A 429 29.68 -7.39 -42.84
N LYS A 430 29.20 -8.64 -42.76
CA LYS A 430 28.25 -9.07 -41.71
C LYS A 430 28.79 -8.87 -40.29
N LEU A 431 30.08 -9.16 -40.06
CA LEU A 431 30.73 -8.93 -38.77
C LEU A 431 30.77 -7.45 -38.39
N VAL A 432 31.06 -6.57 -39.36
CA VAL A 432 31.06 -5.11 -39.14
C VAL A 432 29.66 -4.62 -38.80
N GLU A 433 28.64 -5.04 -39.55
CA GLU A 433 27.23 -4.70 -39.30
C GLU A 433 26.77 -5.12 -37.90
N GLU A 434 27.07 -6.34 -37.47
CA GLU A 434 26.67 -6.83 -36.15
C GLU A 434 27.46 -6.15 -35.01
N ARG A 435 28.74 -5.80 -35.23
CA ARG A 435 29.50 -4.96 -34.28
C ARG A 435 28.93 -3.55 -34.16
N THR A 436 28.44 -2.97 -35.25
CA THR A 436 27.76 -1.67 -35.19
C THR A 436 26.46 -1.74 -34.38
N LYS A 437 25.63 -2.77 -34.60
CA LYS A 437 24.41 -2.99 -33.81
C LYS A 437 24.70 -3.15 -32.32
N HIS A 438 25.71 -3.95 -31.97
CA HIS A 438 26.13 -4.10 -30.57
C HIS A 438 26.62 -2.78 -29.96
N LYS A 439 27.39 -1.98 -30.70
CA LYS A 439 27.85 -0.65 -30.24
C LYS A 439 26.68 0.30 -30.01
N ASP A 440 25.65 0.27 -30.86
CA ASP A 440 24.47 1.12 -30.69
C ASP A 440 23.58 0.63 -29.54
N ALA A 441 23.43 -0.67 -29.35
CA ALA A 441 22.75 -1.25 -28.19
C ALA A 441 23.43 -0.84 -26.86
N ILE A 442 24.77 -0.83 -26.82
CA ILE A 442 25.53 -0.34 -25.65
C ILE A 442 25.20 1.12 -25.32
N LYS A 443 25.12 2.00 -26.33
CA LYS A 443 24.75 3.41 -26.11
C LYS A 443 23.35 3.52 -25.55
N LEU A 444 22.38 2.81 -26.14
CA LEU A 444 20.98 2.83 -25.68
C LEU A 444 20.83 2.36 -24.23
N VAL A 445 21.60 1.35 -23.81
CA VAL A 445 21.63 0.88 -22.41
C VAL A 445 22.27 1.93 -21.50
N HIS A 446 23.37 2.57 -21.92
CA HIS A 446 24.00 3.65 -21.16
C HIS A 446 23.08 4.86 -20.95
N ASP A 447 22.44 5.31 -22.02
CA ASP A 447 21.54 6.46 -21.98
C ASP A 447 20.34 6.16 -21.07
N ALA A 448 19.74 4.97 -21.22
CA ALA A 448 18.63 4.53 -20.37
C ALA A 448 19.03 4.39 -18.90
N ALA A 449 20.19 3.79 -18.61
CA ALA A 449 20.67 3.61 -17.23
C ALA A 449 21.02 4.94 -16.56
N SER A 450 21.52 5.92 -17.32
CA SER A 450 21.90 7.23 -16.76
C SER A 450 20.70 8.07 -16.34
N SER A 451 19.54 7.91 -17.00
CA SER A 451 18.34 8.67 -16.67
C SER A 451 17.36 7.90 -15.78
N SER A 452 17.47 6.58 -15.67
CA SER A 452 16.44 5.74 -15.02
C SER A 452 16.32 6.00 -13.52
N LEU A 453 17.43 6.10 -12.79
CA LEU A 453 17.39 6.16 -11.33
C LEU A 453 16.88 7.50 -10.81
N GLN A 454 17.45 8.62 -11.28
CA GLN A 454 16.98 9.95 -10.91
C GLN A 454 15.58 10.22 -11.47
N GLY A 455 15.33 9.84 -12.74
CA GLY A 455 14.03 9.99 -13.38
C GLY A 455 12.92 9.15 -12.75
N GLY A 456 13.26 8.05 -12.08
CA GLY A 456 12.33 7.17 -11.38
C GLY A 456 12.11 7.52 -9.91
N LEU A 457 13.18 7.78 -9.15
CA LEU A 457 13.09 8.07 -7.71
C LEU A 457 12.49 9.44 -7.41
N LEU A 458 12.77 10.44 -8.25
CA LEU A 458 12.35 11.83 -8.00
C LEU A 458 10.82 11.99 -8.01
N PRO A 459 10.07 11.43 -9.00
CA PRO A 459 8.61 11.38 -8.94
C PRO A 459 8.07 10.65 -7.71
N ILE A 460 8.71 9.55 -7.28
CA ILE A 460 8.28 8.77 -6.11
C ILE A 460 8.38 9.59 -4.85
N PHE A 461 9.53 10.20 -4.57
CA PHE A 461 9.69 10.98 -3.35
C PHE A 461 8.85 12.26 -3.34
N LYS A 462 8.62 12.88 -4.52
CA LYS A 462 7.65 13.98 -4.62
C LYS A 462 6.23 13.53 -4.30
N ALA A 463 5.83 12.36 -4.79
CA ALA A 463 4.51 11.80 -4.51
C ALA A 463 4.36 11.43 -3.02
N LEU A 464 5.39 10.84 -2.41
CA LEU A 464 5.42 10.50 -0.98
C LEU A 464 5.39 11.75 -0.08
N GLU A 465 6.13 12.79 -0.44
CA GLU A 465 6.08 14.09 0.24
C GLU A 465 4.67 14.67 0.23
N ASN A 466 4.04 14.75 -0.95
CA ASN A 466 2.68 15.27 -1.09
C ASN A 466 1.67 14.41 -0.29
N PHE A 467 1.76 13.08 -0.43
CA PHE A 467 0.90 12.14 0.29
C PHE A 467 1.04 12.29 1.81
N THR A 468 2.26 12.35 2.33
CA THR A 468 2.49 12.48 3.78
C THR A 468 2.10 13.84 4.31
N SER A 469 2.23 14.90 3.51
CA SER A 469 1.70 16.22 3.85
C SER A 469 0.17 16.23 3.90
N GLU A 470 -0.51 15.56 2.96
CA GLU A 470 -1.96 15.40 2.97
C GLU A 470 -2.41 14.57 4.17
N ALA A 471 -1.73 13.46 4.45
CA ALA A 471 -2.00 12.60 5.61
C ALA A 471 -1.80 13.35 6.93
N LEU A 472 -0.71 14.09 7.09
CA LEU A 472 -0.48 14.91 8.28
C LEU A 472 -1.63 15.91 8.50
N ARG A 473 -1.97 16.68 7.45
CA ARG A 473 -3.04 17.67 7.52
C ARG A 473 -4.39 17.04 7.84
N ALA A 474 -4.70 15.89 7.24
CA ALA A 474 -5.93 15.15 7.49
C ALA A 474 -6.06 14.75 8.98
N HIS A 475 -4.98 14.25 9.59
CA HIS A 475 -4.99 13.86 11.00
C HIS A 475 -5.01 15.08 11.95
N GLU A 476 -4.33 16.18 11.60
CA GLU A 476 -4.34 17.42 12.39
C GLU A 476 -5.71 18.12 12.40
N GLN A 477 -6.54 17.91 11.38
CA GLN A 477 -7.88 18.48 11.27
C GLN A 477 -8.95 17.72 12.06
N VAL A 478 -8.62 16.52 12.58
CA VAL A 478 -9.56 15.75 13.40
C VAL A 478 -9.82 16.49 14.71
N ARG A 479 -11.09 16.77 15.01
CA ARG A 479 -11.49 17.53 16.20
C ARG A 479 -11.42 16.65 17.45
N LEU A 480 -10.27 16.66 18.10
CA LEU A 480 -10.09 16.08 19.42
C LEU A 480 -10.60 17.10 20.45
N GLN A 481 -11.72 16.81 21.13
CA GLN A 481 -12.17 17.67 22.22
C GLN A 481 -11.14 17.64 23.35
N SER A 482 -10.54 18.80 23.69
CA SER A 482 -9.67 18.88 24.86
C SER A 482 -10.51 18.75 26.12
N VAL A 483 -10.24 17.71 26.91
CA VAL A 483 -10.64 17.69 28.33
C VAL A 483 -9.73 18.67 29.07
N ARG A 484 -9.96 19.97 28.87
CA ARG A 484 -9.39 21.10 29.60
C ARG A 484 -10.09 22.35 29.12
N ASP A 485 -11.12 22.72 29.87
CA ASP A 485 -11.42 24.10 30.28
C ASP A 485 -12.65 24.02 31.20
N GLY A 486 -12.36 23.69 32.44
CA GLY A 486 -13.28 23.64 33.56
C GLY A 486 -12.49 23.90 34.84
N SER A 487 -11.93 25.11 34.93
CA SER A 487 -11.43 25.70 36.17
C SER A 487 -12.42 26.76 36.63
#